data_AF-A0A535TYG1-F1
#
_entry.id   AF-A0A535TYG1-F1
#
_cell.length_a   1.000
_cell.length_b   1.000
_cell.length_c   1.000
_cell.angle_alpha   90.00
_cell.angle_beta   90.00
_cell.angle_gamma   90.00
#
_symmetry.space_group_name_H-M   'P 1'
#
loop_
_entity.id
_entity.type
_entity.pdbx_description
1 polymer ?
#
loop_
_entity_poly.entity_id
_entity_poly.type
_entity_poly.pdbx_seq_one_letter_code
_entity_poly.pdbx_strand_id
1 'polypeptide(L)'
;MASGPRFDPSEFPGDITLDHVIPAAAANFVALPADLRPELVAALARRGVERLYSHQAEAYDAVRRGRHLVVVTPTASGKTLCYNLPVLQRLLENPEKRALYIYPTKA
;
A
#
# COMPACT_ATOMS: atom_id res chain seq x y z
N MET A 1 -1.75 4.63 -23.78
CA MET A 1 -1.13 3.58 -24.61
C MET A 1 0.26 4.06 -24.97
N ALA A 2 1.29 3.64 -24.23
CA ALA A 2 2.66 4.05 -24.53
C ALA A 2 3.32 2.96 -25.38
N SER A 3 3.45 3.22 -26.68
CA SER A 3 4.30 2.43 -27.57
C SER A 3 5.75 2.84 -27.34
N GLY A 4 6.38 2.25 -26.32
CA GLY A 4 7.84 2.25 -26.22
C GLY A 4 8.45 1.38 -27.34
N PRO A 5 9.77 1.48 -27.58
CA PRO A 5 10.44 0.59 -28.51
C PRO A 5 10.16 -0.87 -28.10
N ARG A 6 9.63 -1.67 -29.03
CA ARG A 6 9.47 -3.11 -28.83
C ARG A 6 10.88 -3.68 -28.72
N PHE A 7 11.15 -4.42 -27.65
CA PHE A 7 12.32 -5.25 -27.58
C PHE A 7 12.29 -6.24 -28.76
N ASP A 8 13.33 -6.24 -29.58
CA ASP A 8 13.52 -7.22 -30.65
C ASP A 8 14.68 -8.16 -30.26
N PRO A 9 14.39 -9.41 -29.87
CA PRO A 9 15.42 -10.37 -29.49
C PRO A 9 16.44 -10.63 -30.60
N SER A 10 16.08 -10.39 -31.87
CA SER A 10 16.98 -10.57 -33.01
C SER A 10 18.11 -9.55 -33.08
N GLU A 11 17.99 -8.43 -32.37
CA GLU A 11 19.05 -7.42 -32.20
C GLU A 11 20.12 -7.85 -31.18
N PHE A 12 19.90 -8.90 -30.38
CA PHE A 12 20.79 -9.36 -29.30
C PHE A 12 21.12 -10.87 -29.38
N PRO A 13 21.66 -11.37 -30.51
CA PRO A 13 21.87 -12.80 -30.72
C PRO A 13 22.94 -13.36 -29.78
N GLY A 14 22.52 -14.23 -28.85
CA GLY A 14 23.40 -14.93 -27.92
C GLY A 14 23.61 -14.24 -26.57
N ASP A 15 23.19 -12.98 -26.43
CA ASP A 15 23.39 -12.18 -25.21
C ASP A 15 22.15 -12.17 -24.30
N ILE A 16 20.94 -12.34 -24.86
CA ILE A 16 19.68 -12.39 -24.11
C ILE A 16 19.01 -13.74 -24.32
N THR A 17 18.70 -14.44 -23.21
CA THR A 17 18.10 -15.78 -23.22
C THR A 17 16.61 -15.81 -22.86
N LEU A 18 16.08 -14.72 -22.27
CA LEU A 18 14.67 -14.59 -21.91
C LEU A 18 14.22 -13.12 -21.94
N ASP A 19 13.09 -12.86 -22.59
CA ASP A 19 12.31 -11.65 -22.44
C ASP A 19 10.95 -12.00 -21.82
N HIS A 20 10.58 -11.30 -20.75
CA HIS A 20 9.34 -11.55 -20.02
C HIS A 20 8.67 -10.24 -19.60
N VAL A 21 7.47 -10.02 -20.12
CA VAL A 21 6.66 -8.83 -19.82
C VAL A 21 5.58 -9.17 -18.81
N ILE A 22 5.63 -8.51 -17.65
CA ILE A 22 4.55 -8.55 -16.67
C ILE A 22 3.52 -7.47 -17.05
N PRO A 23 2.25 -7.83 -17.34
CA PRO A 23 1.25 -6.87 -17.76
C PRO A 23 0.89 -5.90 -16.63
N ALA A 24 0.52 -4.67 -17.00
CA ALA A 24 0.02 -3.70 -16.03
C ALA A 24 -1.30 -4.17 -15.41
N ALA A 25 -1.43 -4.02 -14.10
CA ALA A 25 -2.65 -4.32 -13.35
C ALA A 25 -3.34 -3.03 -12.91
N ALA A 26 -4.66 -2.97 -13.08
CA ALA A 26 -5.47 -1.88 -12.55
C ALA A 26 -5.53 -1.96 -11.02
N ALA A 27 -5.54 -0.80 -10.37
CA ALA A 27 -5.72 -0.70 -8.94
C ALA A 27 -7.13 -1.13 -8.52
N ASN A 28 -7.23 -1.96 -7.47
CA ASN A 28 -8.51 -2.28 -6.82
C ASN A 28 -8.71 -1.40 -5.59
N PHE A 29 -9.69 -0.49 -5.66
CA PHE A 29 -10.01 0.48 -4.63
C PHE A 29 -11.32 0.17 -3.90
N VAL A 30 -11.36 0.49 -2.61
CA VAL A 30 -12.53 0.40 -1.74
C VAL A 30 -12.74 1.71 -0.97
N ALA A 31 -13.96 1.91 -0.47
CA ALA A 31 -14.27 3.07 0.35
C ALA A 31 -13.42 3.12 1.64
N LEU A 32 -13.27 4.31 2.22
CA LEU A 32 -12.68 4.45 3.54
C LEU A 32 -13.53 3.71 4.60
N PRO A 33 -12.91 3.06 5.60
CA PRO A 33 -13.65 2.45 6.70
C PRO A 33 -14.56 3.46 7.41
N ALA A 34 -15.79 3.06 7.70
CA ALA A 34 -16.80 3.95 8.28
C ALA A 34 -16.48 4.38 9.72
N ASP A 35 -15.64 3.63 10.43
CA ASP A 35 -15.21 3.95 11.80
C ASP A 35 -13.95 4.82 11.85
N LEU A 36 -13.42 5.27 10.71
CA LEU A 36 -12.31 6.22 10.71
C LEU A 36 -12.71 7.53 11.40
N ARG A 37 -11.83 8.01 12.27
CA ARG A 37 -11.96 9.31 12.90
C ARG A 37 -12.07 10.43 11.83
N PRO A 38 -13.01 11.39 11.96
CA PRO A 38 -13.16 12.47 10.98
C PRO A 38 -11.87 13.24 10.70
N GLU A 39 -11.04 13.42 11.72
CA GLU A 39 -9.74 14.07 11.65
C GLU A 39 -8.80 13.32 10.68
N LEU A 40 -8.87 11.98 10.67
CA LEU A 40 -8.07 11.12 9.82
C LEU A 40 -8.61 11.11 8.38
N VAL A 41 -9.94 11.07 8.20
CA VAL A 41 -10.58 11.22 6.89
C VAL A 41 -10.16 12.53 6.23
N ALA A 42 -10.22 13.65 6.95
CA ALA A 42 -9.80 14.95 6.47
C ALA A 42 -8.30 14.98 6.13
N ALA A 43 -7.45 14.35 6.95
CA ALA A 43 -6.02 14.27 6.69
C ALA A 43 -5.67 13.42 5.45
N LEU A 44 -6.40 12.34 5.21
CA LEU A 44 -6.26 11.50 4.01
C LEU A 44 -6.69 12.27 2.76
N ALA A 45 -7.83 12.95 2.80
CA ALA A 45 -8.32 13.77 1.68
C ALA A 45 -7.33 14.88 1.30
N ARG A 46 -6.72 15.58 2.27
CA ARG A 46 -5.66 16.57 2.02
C ARG A 46 -4.41 16.01 1.33
N ARG A 47 -4.21 14.68 1.40
CA ARG A 47 -3.11 13.97 0.73
C ARG A 47 -3.56 13.29 -0.57
N GLY A 48 -4.77 13.58 -1.05
CA GLY A 48 -5.34 12.97 -2.26
C GLY A 48 -5.81 11.52 -2.08
N VAL A 49 -5.98 11.06 -0.84
CA VAL A 49 -6.44 9.70 -0.54
C VAL A 49 -7.93 9.72 -0.20
N GLU A 50 -8.77 9.52 -1.21
CA GLU A 50 -10.24 9.47 -1.06
C GLU A 50 -10.76 8.03 -0.89
N ARG A 51 -9.97 7.05 -1.32
CA ARG A 51 -10.26 5.61 -1.27
C ARG A 51 -9.01 4.86 -0.86
N LEU A 52 -9.19 3.68 -0.26
CA LEU A 52 -8.08 2.79 0.04
C LEU A 52 -7.88 1.80 -1.08
N TYR A 53 -6.66 1.33 -1.28
CA TYR A 53 -6.47 0.05 -1.97
C TYR A 53 -7.09 -1.07 -1.12
N SER A 54 -7.64 -2.09 -1.77
CA SER A 54 -8.24 -3.27 -1.10
C SER A 54 -7.36 -3.86 0.01
N HIS A 55 -6.06 -4.08 -0.25
CA HIS A 55 -5.12 -4.61 0.74
C HIS A 55 -4.90 -3.70 1.96
N GLN A 56 -5.06 -2.38 1.82
CA GLN A 56 -4.96 -1.44 2.94
C GLN A 56 -6.19 -1.54 3.84
N ALA A 57 -7.38 -1.68 3.27
CA ALA A 57 -8.61 -1.89 4.04
C ALA A 57 -8.61 -3.25 4.75
N GLU A 58 -8.16 -4.31 4.08
CA GLU A 58 -8.01 -5.63 4.69
C GLU A 58 -7.04 -5.61 5.88
N ALA A 59 -5.92 -4.91 5.75
CA ALA A 59 -4.95 -4.71 6.83
C ALA A 59 -5.59 -3.96 8.00
N TYR A 60 -6.28 -2.84 7.73
CA TYR A 60 -6.99 -2.07 8.75
C TYR A 60 -7.99 -2.95 9.51
N ASP A 61 -8.87 -3.66 8.80
CA ASP A 61 -9.90 -4.50 9.42
C ASP A 61 -9.30 -5.65 10.23
N ALA A 62 -8.20 -6.25 9.77
CA ALA A 62 -7.49 -7.27 10.53
C ALA A 62 -6.96 -6.73 11.87
N VAL A 63 -6.33 -5.54 11.87
CA VAL A 63 -5.86 -4.90 13.11
C VAL A 63 -7.01 -4.48 14.01
N ARG A 64 -8.11 -3.95 13.46
CA ARG A 64 -9.32 -3.59 14.23
C ARG A 64 -9.93 -4.79 14.94
N ARG A 65 -9.82 -5.99 14.36
CA ARG A 65 -10.22 -7.27 14.97
C ARG A 65 -9.17 -7.87 15.91
N GLY A 66 -8.12 -7.14 16.25
CA GLY A 66 -7.06 -7.59 17.15
C GLY A 66 -6.14 -8.66 16.56
N ARG A 67 -6.06 -8.79 15.23
CA ARG A 67 -5.23 -9.81 14.57
C ARG A 67 -3.85 -9.27 14.22
N HIS A 68 -2.85 -10.14 14.33
CA HIS A 68 -1.52 -9.94 13.74
C HIS A 68 -1.54 -10.28 12.25
N LEU A 69 -0.75 -9.57 11.46
CA LEU A 69 -0.73 -9.74 10.01
C LEU A 69 0.66 -9.46 9.42
N VAL A 70 0.91 -10.04 8.25
CA VAL A 70 2.07 -9.77 7.40
C VAL A 70 1.53 -9.29 6.05
N VAL A 71 1.94 -8.10 5.61
CA VAL A 71 1.53 -7.56 4.31
C VAL A 71 2.61 -7.86 3.27
N VAL A 72 2.26 -8.67 2.26
CA VAL A 72 3.15 -8.97 1.13
C VAL A 72 2.62 -8.27 -0.12
N THR A 73 3.17 -7.11 -0.43
CA THR A 73 2.81 -6.36 -1.66
C THR A 73 4.05 -5.71 -2.30
N PRO A 74 4.06 -5.47 -3.62
CA PRO A 74 5.19 -4.86 -4.33
C PRO A 74 5.58 -3.48 -3.79
N THR A 75 6.80 -3.02 -4.05
CA THR A 75 7.22 -1.64 -3.74
C THR A 75 6.27 -0.61 -4.37
N ALA A 76 6.13 0.55 -3.72
CA ALA A 76 5.19 1.61 -4.11
C ALA A 76 3.68 1.25 -4.05
N SER A 77 3.29 0.08 -3.51
CA SER A 77 1.88 -0.31 -3.30
C SER A 77 1.17 0.39 -2.13
N GLY A 78 1.83 1.30 -1.42
CA GLY A 78 1.24 1.97 -0.25
C GLY A 78 1.20 1.13 1.03
N LYS A 79 2.16 0.21 1.24
CA LYS A 79 2.33 -0.56 2.49
C LYS A 79 2.38 0.31 3.75
N THR A 80 2.98 1.49 3.65
CA THR A 80 3.09 2.43 4.77
C THR A 80 1.74 2.77 5.39
N LEU A 81 0.69 2.91 4.56
CA LEU A 81 -0.64 3.20 5.07
C LEU A 81 -1.27 2.00 5.79
N CYS A 82 -0.88 0.77 5.45
CA CYS A 82 -1.41 -0.45 6.06
C CYS A 82 -1.12 -0.52 7.58
N TYR A 83 0.03 -0.02 8.01
CA TYR A 83 0.37 0.05 9.45
C TYR A 83 0.10 1.43 10.06
N ASN A 84 0.28 2.53 9.31
CA ASN A 84 0.03 3.87 9.84
C ASN A 84 -1.45 4.14 10.12
N LEU A 85 -2.36 3.72 9.23
CA LEU A 85 -3.78 4.00 9.39
C LEU A 85 -4.35 3.45 10.70
N PRO A 86 -4.20 2.14 11.03
CA PRO A 86 -4.71 1.62 12.30
C PRO A 86 -3.97 2.16 13.52
N VAL A 87 -2.67 2.47 13.43
CA VAL A 87 -1.92 3.09 14.53
C VAL A 87 -2.46 4.49 14.84
N LEU A 88 -2.59 5.35 13.81
CA LEU A 88 -3.09 6.71 13.98
C LEU A 88 -4.54 6.71 14.48
N GLN A 89 -5.40 5.84 13.93
CA GLN A 89 -6.75 5.65 14.44
C GLN A 89 -6.73 5.34 15.94
N ARG A 90 -5.89 4.38 16.37
CA ARG A 90 -5.84 3.96 17.78
C ARG A 90 -5.34 5.05 18.71
N LEU A 91 -4.36 5.83 18.27
CA LEU A 91 -3.82 6.97 19.03
C LEU A 91 -4.84 8.11 19.14
N LEU A 92 -5.63 8.37 18.10
CA LEU A 92 -6.73 9.34 18.14
C LEU A 92 -7.88 8.89 19.04
N GLU A 93 -8.21 7.60 19.05
CA GLU A 93 -9.22 7.02 19.96
C GLU A 93 -8.76 7.01 21.42
N ASN A 94 -7.45 6.85 21.68
CA ASN A 94 -6.89 6.82 23.01
C ASN A 94 -5.45 7.39 23.01
N PRO A 95 -5.27 8.66 23.41
CA PRO A 95 -3.98 9.35 23.41
C PRO A 95 -2.92 8.73 24.33
N GLU A 96 -3.28 7.87 25.28
CA GLU A 96 -2.32 7.17 26.16
C GLU A 96 -1.69 5.95 25.50
N LYS A 97 -2.20 5.51 24.33
CA LYS A 97 -1.61 4.41 23.59
C LYS A 97 -0.29 4.82 22.93
N ARG A 98 0.54 3.82 22.64
CA ARG A 98 1.85 3.97 22.01
C ARG A 98 2.01 2.89 20.94
N ALA A 99 2.86 3.16 19.96
CA ALA A 99 3.24 2.20 18.92
C ALA A 99 4.76 2.16 18.78
N LEU A 100 5.32 0.98 18.54
CA LEU A 100 6.74 0.77 18.28
C LEU A 100 6.93 0.42 16.81
N TYR A 101 7.80 1.19 16.15
CA TYR A 101 8.13 0.99 14.74
C TYR A 101 9.57 0.49 14.68
N ILE A 102 9.75 -0.68 14.07
CA ILE A 102 11.05 -1.32 13.92
C ILE A 102 11.36 -1.37 12.43
N TYR A 103 12.46 -0.73 12.05
CA TYR A 103 12.98 -0.72 10.69
C TYR A 103 14.36 -1.38 10.68
N PRO A 104 14.75 -2.04 9.57
CA PRO A 104 16.06 -2.69 9.48
C PRO A 104 17.22 -1.68 9.46
N THR A 105 16.93 -0.43 9.09
CA THR A 105 17.89 0.67 8.97
C THR A 105 17.33 1.94 9.62
N LYS A 106 18.21 2.90 9.92
CA LYS A 106 17.85 4.19 10.55
C LYS A 106 17.41 5.27 9.56
N ALA A 107 17.57 5.04 8.25
CA ALA A 107 17.48 6.04 7.19
C ALA A 107 16.16 5.93 6.42
#